data_AF-M5VJ13-F1
#
_entry.id   AF-M5VJ13-F1
#
_cell.length_a   1.000
_cell.length_b   1.000
_cell.length_c   1.000
_cell.angle_alpha   90.00
_cell.angle_beta   90.00
_cell.angle_gamma   90.00
#
_symmetry.space_group_name_H-M   'P 1'
#
loop_
_entity.id
_entity.type
_entity.pdbx_description
1 polymer ?
#
loop_
_entity_poly.entity_id
_entity_poly.type
_entity_poly.pdbx_seq_one_letter_code
_entity_poly.pdbx_strand_id
1 'polypeptide(L)'
;MDLNSSPPNSNSNTAIPVVSTFSSPFENPASVQDGPNGSTRKPISLWPGMYQSPVTNALWEARSKIFERFFLDPPKDAPPQSELLNKTPAQSRTTILYNFSSDYILREQYRDPWNEVRIGKLLEDLDALAGTISVKHCSDDDCTTRPLLLVTASVDKIVLKKPISVDIDLNIVGAVIWVGRSSIEIQLEVTQSSKEGSDNSDSVALSANFIFVARDSKTGKAAPVNRISPETEREKLLFEEAEARNNLRKRKRGGGDKREFENGEVNRLETLLAEGRIFCDMPALADRDSILLRDTRLENSLICQPQQRNIHGRIFGGFLMHRAFELAFSTAYAFAGLVPYFLEVDHVDFLRPVSTPLTSSLIASITHSH
;
A
#
# COMPACT_ATOMS: atom_id res chain seq x y z
N MET A 1 -48.59 -21.33 8.39
CA MET A 1 -48.83 -20.36 7.31
C MET A 1 -48.75 -19.00 7.98
N ASP A 2 -47.70 -18.19 7.86
CA ASP A 2 -46.61 -18.18 6.89
C ASP A 2 -45.31 -17.68 7.54
N LEU A 3 -44.23 -18.37 7.19
CA LEU A 3 -42.85 -17.96 7.37
C LEU A 3 -42.47 -17.14 6.13
N ASN A 4 -42.15 -15.86 6.29
CA ASN A 4 -41.24 -15.14 5.39
C ASN A 4 -40.92 -13.76 5.95
N SER A 5 -39.83 -13.66 6.70
CA SER A 5 -39.12 -12.40 6.91
C SER A 5 -37.65 -12.65 6.59
N SER A 6 -37.27 -12.32 5.37
CA SER A 6 -35.88 -12.31 4.89
C SER A 6 -35.04 -11.37 5.76
N PRO A 7 -33.76 -11.68 6.05
CA PRO A 7 -32.90 -10.77 6.79
C PRO A 7 -32.49 -9.57 5.91
N PRO A 8 -32.17 -8.40 6.51
CA PRO A 8 -31.84 -7.20 5.77
C PRO A 8 -30.45 -7.34 5.10
N ASN A 9 -30.39 -6.99 3.83
CA ASN A 9 -29.20 -6.94 3.00
C ASN A 9 -28.24 -5.84 3.52
N SER A 10 -27.17 -6.21 4.22
CA SER A 10 -26.15 -5.29 4.75
C SER A 10 -25.09 -4.95 3.72
N ASN A 11 -25.48 -4.46 2.54
CA ASN A 11 -24.58 -3.83 1.59
C ASN A 11 -24.56 -2.31 1.80
N SER A 12 -24.00 -1.83 2.92
CA SER A 12 -23.67 -0.42 3.06
C SER A 12 -22.36 -0.13 2.32
N ASN A 13 -22.49 0.16 1.02
CA ASN A 13 -21.42 0.62 0.13
C ASN A 13 -21.05 2.09 0.43
N THR A 14 -20.87 2.43 1.71
CA THR A 14 -20.48 3.78 2.13
C THR A 14 -18.98 3.94 1.99
N ALA A 15 -18.55 4.79 1.07
CA ALA A 15 -17.15 5.20 0.95
C ALA A 15 -16.65 5.72 2.31
N ILE A 16 -15.42 5.40 2.66
CA ILE A 16 -14.82 5.87 3.92
C ILE A 16 -14.46 7.36 3.70
N PRO A 17 -15.14 8.30 4.40
CA PRO A 17 -14.81 9.71 4.25
C PRO A 17 -13.48 9.98 4.94
N VAL A 18 -12.60 10.69 4.24
CA VAL A 18 -11.32 11.14 4.77
C VAL A 18 -11.48 12.59 5.18
N VAL A 19 -11.18 12.89 6.44
CA VAL A 19 -11.18 14.25 6.97
C VAL A 19 -9.76 14.64 7.37
N SER A 20 -9.44 15.93 7.24
CA SER A 20 -8.18 16.46 7.76
C SER A 20 -7.94 16.07 9.23
N THR A 21 -6.68 15.77 9.56
CA THR A 21 -6.26 15.48 10.95
C THR A 21 -6.08 16.74 11.81
N PHE A 22 -6.27 17.92 11.24
CA PHE A 22 -6.15 19.19 11.95
C PHE A 22 -7.51 19.88 12.07
N SER A 23 -7.89 20.26 13.28
CA SER A 23 -9.00 21.18 13.51
C SER A 23 -8.65 22.54 12.92
N SER A 24 -9.60 23.19 12.23
CA SER A 24 -9.36 24.57 11.79
C SER A 24 -9.15 25.46 13.03
N PRO A 25 -8.21 26.42 13.02
CA PRO A 25 -8.01 27.33 14.14
C PRO A 25 -9.21 28.27 14.41
N PHE A 26 -10.30 28.15 13.63
CA PHE A 26 -11.48 29.02 13.68
C PHE A 26 -12.74 28.34 14.24
N GLU A 27 -12.69 27.05 14.60
CA GLU A 27 -13.81 26.35 15.23
C GLU A 27 -13.66 26.35 16.77
N ASN A 28 -14.52 27.11 17.45
CA ASN A 28 -14.64 27.09 18.91
C ASN A 28 -15.11 25.71 19.39
N PRO A 29 -14.40 25.02 20.30
CA PRO A 29 -14.90 23.78 20.87
C PRO A 29 -16.08 24.07 21.80
N ALA A 30 -17.24 23.52 21.48
CA ALA A 30 -18.41 23.53 22.35
C ALA A 30 -18.09 22.85 23.69
N SER A 31 -18.51 23.49 24.78
CA SER A 31 -18.30 23.09 26.17
C SER A 31 -18.88 21.71 26.48
N VAL A 32 -18.04 20.74 26.79
CA VAL A 32 -18.44 19.46 27.42
C VAL A 32 -18.43 19.67 28.93
N GLN A 33 -19.59 19.51 29.58
CA GLN A 33 -19.70 19.48 31.04
C GLN A 33 -19.22 18.13 31.58
N ASP A 34 -18.25 18.16 32.49
CA ASP A 34 -17.69 16.98 33.15
C ASP A 34 -18.65 16.39 34.19
N GLY A 35 -18.95 15.09 34.04
CA GLY A 35 -19.55 14.25 35.09
C GLY A 35 -18.47 13.63 36.01
N PRO A 36 -18.78 13.28 37.28
CA PRO A 36 -17.79 13.03 38.31
C PRO A 36 -17.29 11.58 38.36
N ASN A 37 -16.80 11.03 37.24
CA ASN A 37 -16.03 9.77 37.21
C ASN A 37 -15.01 9.80 36.07
N GLY A 38 -13.96 10.62 36.25
CA GLY A 38 -12.91 10.84 35.26
C GLY A 38 -11.92 9.68 35.17
N SER A 39 -12.18 8.72 34.27
CA SER A 39 -11.10 8.00 33.61
C SER A 39 -10.49 8.96 32.59
N THR A 40 -9.27 9.43 32.84
CA THR A 40 -8.51 10.30 31.95
C THR A 40 -8.04 9.54 30.71
N ARG A 41 -8.96 9.12 29.85
CA ARG A 41 -8.64 8.85 28.45
C ARG A 41 -8.41 10.20 27.79
N LYS A 42 -7.13 10.60 27.74
CA LYS A 42 -6.72 11.75 26.93
C LYS A 42 -7.21 11.53 25.50
N PRO A 43 -7.86 12.53 24.86
CA PRO A 43 -8.21 12.41 23.46
C PRO A 43 -6.92 12.29 22.62
N ILE A 44 -6.96 11.41 21.62
CA ILE A 44 -5.85 11.06 20.71
C ILE A 44 -5.36 12.26 19.87
N SER A 45 -6.03 13.42 19.97
CA SER A 45 -5.86 14.61 19.13
C SER A 45 -4.78 15.62 19.57
N LEU A 46 -3.91 15.32 20.55
CA LEU A 46 -2.96 16.30 21.12
C LEU A 46 -1.49 15.85 21.07
N TRP A 47 -0.96 15.58 19.87
CA TRP A 47 0.50 15.50 19.66
C TRP A 47 0.94 16.28 18.42
N PRO A 48 1.86 17.27 18.55
CA PRO A 48 2.54 17.88 17.41
C PRO A 48 3.35 16.83 16.64
N GLY A 49 3.10 16.71 15.33
CA GLY A 49 3.77 15.74 14.45
C GLY A 49 3.02 14.40 14.29
N MET A 50 1.72 14.40 14.00
CA MET A 50 1.03 13.15 13.61
C MET A 50 1.59 12.63 12.27
N TYR A 51 2.41 11.57 12.35
CA TYR A 51 3.20 11.00 11.26
C TYR A 51 2.45 10.03 10.34
N GLN A 52 1.14 9.84 10.53
CA GLN A 52 0.30 9.01 9.66
C GLN A 52 -0.60 9.91 8.80
N SER A 53 -0.77 9.56 7.53
CA SER A 53 -1.66 10.30 6.66
C SER A 53 -3.10 10.29 7.22
N PRO A 54 -3.93 11.31 6.91
CA PRO A 54 -5.34 11.33 7.30
C PRO A 54 -6.09 10.06 6.90
N VAL A 55 -5.76 9.52 5.74
CA VAL A 55 -6.33 8.28 5.23
C VAL A 55 -5.87 7.07 6.02
N THR A 56 -4.57 6.98 6.27
CA THR A 56 -4.02 5.90 7.08
C THR A 56 -4.69 5.91 8.45
N ASN A 57 -4.85 7.07 9.09
CA ASN A 57 -5.60 7.20 10.35
C ASN A 57 -7.07 6.74 10.22
N ALA A 58 -7.81 7.23 9.21
CA ALA A 58 -9.19 6.85 8.98
C ALA A 58 -9.36 5.33 8.74
N LEU A 59 -8.41 4.72 8.02
CA LEU A 59 -8.36 3.29 7.79
C LEU A 59 -8.02 2.51 9.08
N TRP A 60 -7.11 3.01 9.90
CA TRP A 60 -6.82 2.42 11.21
C TRP A 60 -8.03 2.51 12.13
N GLU A 61 -8.76 3.61 12.15
CA GLU A 61 -10.01 3.72 12.91
C GLU A 61 -11.09 2.77 12.40
N ALA A 62 -11.26 2.66 11.07
CA ALA A 62 -12.18 1.71 10.46
C ALA A 62 -11.82 0.26 10.83
N ARG A 63 -10.52 -0.07 10.78
CA ARG A 63 -10.01 -1.36 11.27
C ARG A 63 -10.26 -1.53 12.75
N SER A 64 -10.01 -0.53 13.59
CA SER A 64 -10.24 -0.60 15.04
C SER A 64 -11.72 -0.85 15.35
N LYS A 65 -12.66 -0.28 14.59
CA LYS A 65 -14.10 -0.56 14.75
C LYS A 65 -14.48 -1.98 14.30
N ILE A 66 -13.89 -2.46 13.21
CA ILE A 66 -13.95 -3.89 12.85
C ILE A 66 -13.36 -4.71 14.00
N PHE A 67 -12.23 -4.28 14.55
CA PHE A 67 -11.55 -4.99 15.62
C PHE A 67 -12.32 -4.99 16.94
N GLU A 68 -12.93 -3.89 17.35
CA GLU A 68 -13.77 -3.81 18.55
C GLU A 68 -15.07 -4.60 18.37
N ARG A 69 -15.62 -4.66 17.14
CA ARG A 69 -16.83 -5.42 16.84
C ARG A 69 -16.58 -6.94 16.80
N PHE A 70 -15.41 -7.38 16.34
CA PHE A 70 -15.09 -8.80 16.15
C PHE A 70 -14.13 -9.37 17.22
N PHE A 71 -13.37 -8.53 17.94
CA PHE A 71 -12.23 -8.94 18.76
C PHE A 71 -12.16 -8.22 20.12
N LEU A 72 -13.29 -8.07 20.83
CA LEU A 72 -13.27 -7.91 22.29
C LEU A 72 -12.70 -9.20 22.91
N ASP A 73 -11.37 -9.21 23.06
CA ASP A 73 -10.53 -10.32 23.56
C ASP A 73 -10.78 -11.69 22.90
N PRO A 74 -10.34 -11.92 21.64
CA PRO A 74 -10.21 -13.28 21.15
C PRO A 74 -9.17 -13.96 22.05
N PRO A 75 -9.49 -15.05 22.76
CA PRO A 75 -8.50 -15.72 23.58
C PRO A 75 -7.32 -16.07 22.68
N LYS A 76 -6.08 -15.85 23.12
CA LYS A 76 -4.88 -16.30 22.40
C LYS A 76 -4.98 -17.80 22.02
N ASP A 77 -5.83 -18.53 22.73
CA ASP A 77 -6.16 -19.94 22.56
C ASP A 77 -7.42 -20.23 21.74
N ALA A 78 -8.03 -19.22 21.12
CA ALA A 78 -9.10 -19.39 20.13
C ALA A 78 -8.66 -20.37 19.03
N PRO A 79 -9.57 -21.25 18.56
CA PRO A 79 -9.27 -22.16 17.48
C PRO A 79 -9.04 -21.40 16.16
N PRO A 80 -8.23 -21.95 15.25
CA PRO A 80 -8.20 -21.44 13.88
C PRO A 80 -9.55 -21.67 13.21
N GLN A 81 -9.88 -20.83 12.22
CA GLN A 81 -11.07 -21.01 11.39
C GLN A 81 -11.12 -22.44 10.83
N SER A 82 -12.21 -23.16 11.12
CA SER A 82 -12.42 -24.55 10.69
C SER A 82 -12.95 -24.63 9.25
N GLU A 83 -13.85 -23.72 8.87
CA GLU A 83 -14.51 -23.70 7.57
C GLU A 83 -14.21 -22.40 6.82
N LEU A 84 -13.70 -22.53 5.60
CA LEU A 84 -13.39 -21.37 4.74
C LEU A 84 -14.65 -20.93 3.99
N LEU A 85 -14.93 -19.63 4.05
CA LEU A 85 -16.05 -19.03 3.34
C LEU A 85 -15.72 -18.82 1.86
N ASN A 86 -16.73 -18.91 1.00
CA ASN A 86 -16.67 -18.42 -0.37
C ASN A 86 -17.20 -16.99 -0.39
N LYS A 87 -16.34 -16.02 -0.72
CA LYS A 87 -16.67 -14.60 -0.75
C LYS A 87 -16.64 -14.04 -2.16
N THR A 88 -17.46 -13.03 -2.42
CA THR A 88 -17.44 -12.32 -3.70
C THR A 88 -16.51 -11.10 -3.63
N PRO A 89 -15.92 -10.64 -4.75
CA PRO A 89 -15.09 -9.43 -4.76
C PRO A 89 -15.81 -8.21 -4.14
N ALA A 90 -17.12 -8.09 -4.36
CA ALA A 90 -17.96 -7.02 -3.81
C ALA A 90 -17.93 -6.94 -2.27
N GLN A 91 -17.85 -8.08 -1.57
CA GLN A 91 -17.78 -8.09 -0.10
C GLN A 91 -16.47 -7.47 0.41
N SER A 92 -15.37 -7.67 -0.32
CA SER A 92 -14.07 -7.07 0.02
C SER A 92 -13.92 -5.63 -0.48
N ARG A 93 -14.76 -5.21 -1.44
CA ARG A 93 -14.66 -3.90 -2.09
C ARG A 93 -14.70 -2.76 -1.07
N THR A 94 -13.74 -1.86 -1.17
CA THR A 94 -13.60 -0.70 -0.29
C THR A 94 -13.20 0.51 -1.12
N THR A 95 -13.81 1.65 -0.83
CA THR A 95 -13.58 2.92 -1.54
C THR A 95 -13.20 4.00 -0.54
N ILE A 96 -12.20 4.79 -0.91
CA ILE A 96 -11.76 5.98 -0.19
C ILE A 96 -11.91 7.18 -1.11
N LEU A 97 -12.56 8.23 -0.61
CA LEU A 97 -12.73 9.50 -1.30
C LEU A 97 -11.84 10.56 -0.66
N TYR A 98 -11.07 11.24 -1.49
CA TYR A 98 -10.19 12.35 -1.13
C TYR A 98 -10.83 13.62 -1.69
N ASN A 99 -11.40 14.43 -0.81
CA ASN A 99 -12.08 15.67 -1.18
C ASN A 99 -11.08 16.83 -1.35
N PHE A 100 -10.10 16.69 -2.24
CA PHE A 100 -9.06 17.71 -2.44
C PHE A 100 -9.61 19.06 -2.91
N SER A 101 -10.70 19.06 -3.68
CA SER A 101 -11.30 20.29 -4.20
C SER A 101 -11.89 21.15 -3.08
N SER A 102 -12.54 20.53 -2.09
CA SER A 102 -13.22 21.22 -0.99
C SER A 102 -12.39 21.33 0.30
N ASP A 103 -11.59 20.32 0.64
CA ASP A 103 -10.76 20.30 1.87
C ASP A 103 -9.34 20.79 1.56
N TYR A 104 -9.10 22.07 1.84
CA TYR A 104 -7.80 22.70 1.65
C TYR A 104 -6.70 22.07 2.52
N ILE A 105 -7.01 21.68 3.76
CA ILE A 105 -6.00 21.15 4.67
C ILE A 105 -5.57 19.75 4.20
N LEU A 106 -6.54 18.91 3.82
CA LEU A 106 -6.26 17.61 3.23
C LEU A 106 -5.41 17.77 1.98
N ARG A 107 -5.78 18.66 1.05
CA ARG A 107 -5.00 18.95 -0.16
C ARG A 107 -3.56 19.35 0.17
N GLU A 108 -3.34 20.28 1.09
CA GLU A 108 -1.98 20.70 1.50
C GLU A 108 -1.16 19.56 2.13
N GLN A 109 -1.80 18.62 2.82
CA GLN A 109 -1.09 17.44 3.35
C GLN A 109 -0.58 16.50 2.25
N TYR A 110 -1.23 16.48 1.08
CA TYR A 110 -0.89 15.63 -0.08
C TYR A 110 -0.19 16.38 -1.20
N ARG A 111 -0.07 17.70 -1.11
CA ARG A 111 0.64 18.56 -2.05
C ARG A 111 2.15 18.53 -1.78
N ASP A 112 2.95 18.49 -2.83
CA ASP A 112 4.39 18.63 -2.79
C ASP A 112 4.86 20.08 -3.06
N PRO A 113 6.16 20.41 -2.94
CA PRO A 113 6.65 21.76 -3.20
C PRO A 113 6.43 22.28 -4.63
N TRP A 114 6.16 21.40 -5.60
CA TRP A 114 5.94 21.72 -7.01
C TRP A 114 4.47 21.72 -7.42
N ASN A 115 3.55 21.68 -6.45
CA ASN A 115 2.11 21.60 -6.67
C ASN A 115 1.63 20.27 -7.30
N GLU A 116 2.41 19.21 -7.17
CA GLU A 116 2.03 17.86 -7.55
C GLU A 116 1.60 17.03 -6.33
N VAL A 117 1.06 15.84 -6.59
CA VAL A 117 0.69 14.90 -5.52
C VAL A 117 1.94 14.23 -4.97
N ARG A 118 2.05 14.18 -3.64
CA ARG A 118 3.07 13.39 -2.92
C ARG A 118 2.83 11.90 -3.13
N ILE A 119 3.38 11.36 -4.22
CA ILE A 119 3.22 9.94 -4.59
C ILE A 119 3.66 9.00 -3.46
N GLY A 120 4.75 9.32 -2.74
CA GLY A 120 5.19 8.52 -1.59
C GLY A 120 4.09 8.34 -0.53
N LYS A 121 3.31 9.39 -0.22
CA LYS A 121 2.15 9.29 0.68
C LYS A 121 1.02 8.45 0.08
N LEU A 122 0.77 8.59 -1.22
CA LEU A 122 -0.25 7.79 -1.91
C LEU A 122 0.12 6.29 -1.88
N LEU A 123 1.39 5.94 -2.06
CA LEU A 123 1.88 4.56 -1.94
C LEU A 123 1.65 3.97 -0.54
N GLU A 124 1.83 4.78 0.50
CA GLU A 124 1.53 4.39 1.88
C GLU A 124 0.03 4.12 2.07
N ASP A 125 -0.82 5.01 1.56
CA ASP A 125 -2.27 4.86 1.62
C ASP A 125 -2.77 3.64 0.84
N LEU A 126 -2.18 3.35 -0.32
CA LEU A 126 -2.52 2.18 -1.14
C LEU A 126 -2.25 0.88 -0.37
N ASP A 127 -1.09 0.74 0.26
CA ASP A 127 -0.79 -0.41 1.12
C ASP A 127 -1.78 -0.48 2.31
N ALA A 128 -2.20 0.68 2.83
CA ALA A 128 -3.10 0.74 3.98
C ALA A 128 -4.51 0.30 3.57
N LEU A 129 -4.98 0.73 2.41
CA LEU A 129 -6.26 0.29 1.87
C LEU A 129 -6.23 -1.21 1.55
N ALA A 130 -5.16 -1.69 0.89
CA ALA A 130 -5.00 -3.12 0.58
C ALA A 130 -5.00 -3.97 1.86
N GLY A 131 -4.31 -3.53 2.91
CA GLY A 131 -4.35 -4.21 4.20
C GLY A 131 -5.77 -4.27 4.79
N THR A 132 -6.57 -3.21 4.65
CA THR A 132 -7.96 -3.19 5.16
C THR A 132 -8.85 -4.14 4.37
N ILE A 133 -8.73 -4.14 3.04
CA ILE A 133 -9.43 -5.07 2.16
C ILE A 133 -9.05 -6.52 2.49
N SER A 134 -7.77 -6.78 2.76
CA SER A 134 -7.29 -8.11 3.14
C SER A 134 -7.93 -8.60 4.45
N VAL A 135 -8.04 -7.72 5.46
CA VAL A 135 -8.70 -8.02 6.73
C VAL A 135 -10.18 -8.31 6.47
N LYS A 136 -10.88 -7.42 5.77
CA LYS A 136 -12.31 -7.57 5.44
C LYS A 136 -12.61 -8.89 4.71
N HIS A 137 -11.74 -9.31 3.79
CA HIS A 137 -11.86 -10.59 3.09
C HIS A 137 -11.61 -11.78 4.00
N CYS A 138 -10.55 -11.74 4.81
CA CYS A 138 -10.15 -12.84 5.69
C CYS A 138 -11.04 -13.02 6.92
N SER A 139 -11.66 -11.95 7.43
CA SER A 139 -12.57 -12.04 8.58
C SER A 139 -13.74 -12.97 8.28
N ASP A 140 -14.13 -13.78 9.24
CA ASP A 140 -15.39 -14.52 9.28
C ASP A 140 -16.43 -13.75 10.10
N ASP A 141 -17.68 -14.21 10.08
CA ASP A 141 -18.76 -13.67 10.91
C ASP A 141 -18.68 -14.17 12.36
N ASP A 142 -17.80 -15.15 12.64
CA ASP A 142 -17.61 -15.77 13.93
C ASP A 142 -16.51 -15.07 14.74
N CYS A 143 -16.92 -14.27 15.72
CA CYS A 143 -16.01 -13.55 16.62
C CYS A 143 -15.20 -14.46 17.57
N THR A 144 -15.44 -15.78 17.55
CA THR A 144 -14.73 -16.74 18.41
C THR A 144 -13.46 -17.31 17.76
N THR A 145 -13.23 -17.04 16.48
CA THR A 145 -12.06 -17.55 15.77
C THR A 145 -10.84 -16.65 15.94
N ARG A 146 -9.65 -17.25 15.83
CA ARG A 146 -8.39 -16.51 15.95
C ARG A 146 -8.18 -15.59 14.73
N PRO A 147 -7.84 -14.31 14.94
CA PRO A 147 -7.50 -13.41 13.84
C PRO A 147 -6.22 -13.84 13.10
N LEU A 148 -6.26 -13.70 11.78
CA LEU A 148 -5.10 -13.88 10.91
C LEU A 148 -4.20 -12.65 10.97
N LEU A 149 -2.90 -12.90 11.00
CA LEU A 149 -1.86 -11.90 10.82
C LEU A 149 -1.65 -11.69 9.32
N LEU A 150 -2.13 -10.55 8.82
CA LEU A 150 -2.02 -10.19 7.41
C LEU A 150 -0.84 -9.23 7.21
N VAL A 151 0.04 -9.59 6.29
CA VAL A 151 1.22 -8.78 5.96
C VAL A 151 1.37 -8.65 4.45
N THR A 152 1.82 -7.49 4.00
CA THR A 152 2.23 -7.25 2.62
C THR A 152 3.43 -8.14 2.32
N ALA A 153 3.29 -9.04 1.36
CA ALA A 153 4.36 -9.92 0.91
C ALA A 153 5.12 -9.31 -0.26
N SER A 154 4.38 -8.75 -1.21
CA SER A 154 4.95 -8.07 -2.36
C SER A 154 3.94 -7.10 -2.95
N VAL A 155 4.44 -6.18 -3.75
CA VAL A 155 3.65 -5.29 -4.60
C VAL A 155 4.10 -5.56 -6.02
N ASP A 156 3.14 -5.90 -6.88
CA ASP A 156 3.40 -6.00 -8.32
C ASP A 156 3.55 -4.58 -8.89
N LYS A 157 3.58 -4.45 -10.22
CA LYS A 157 3.81 -3.17 -10.88
C LYS A 157 2.73 -2.14 -10.49
N ILE A 158 3.16 -0.96 -10.04
CA ILE A 158 2.32 0.23 -9.84
C ILE A 158 2.55 1.15 -11.02
N VAL A 159 1.49 1.45 -11.78
CA VAL A 159 1.61 2.22 -13.03
C VAL A 159 0.75 3.47 -12.96
N LEU A 160 1.38 4.63 -13.18
CA LEU A 160 0.70 5.88 -13.43
C LEU A 160 0.31 5.94 -14.92
N LYS A 161 -0.99 5.89 -15.20
CA LYS A 161 -1.56 6.01 -16.55
C LYS A 161 -1.78 7.46 -16.95
N LYS A 162 -2.15 8.31 -15.97
CA LYS A 162 -2.42 9.74 -16.16
C LYS A 162 -1.88 10.55 -14.98
N PRO A 163 -1.43 11.80 -15.21
CA PRO A 163 -1.06 12.69 -14.11
C PRO A 163 -2.22 12.85 -13.12
N ILE A 164 -1.90 12.82 -11.82
CA ILE A 164 -2.87 13.04 -10.76
C ILE A 164 -2.74 14.50 -10.31
N SER A 165 -3.84 15.24 -10.33
CA SER A 165 -3.88 16.65 -9.88
C SER A 165 -4.29 16.76 -8.42
N VAL A 166 -3.67 17.66 -7.66
CA VAL A 166 -4.10 17.99 -6.30
C VAL A 166 -5.39 18.82 -6.25
N ASP A 167 -5.88 19.35 -7.37
CA ASP A 167 -7.07 20.22 -7.39
C ASP A 167 -8.39 19.49 -7.67
N ILE A 168 -8.30 18.19 -8.00
CA ILE A 168 -9.44 17.36 -8.37
C ILE A 168 -9.61 16.26 -7.32
N ASP A 169 -10.86 16.00 -6.93
CA ASP A 169 -11.16 14.93 -5.97
C ASP A 169 -10.67 13.58 -6.51
N LEU A 170 -10.06 12.81 -5.63
CA LEU A 170 -9.42 11.54 -5.95
C LEU A 170 -10.18 10.39 -5.29
N ASN A 171 -10.42 9.33 -6.03
CA ASN A 171 -11.10 8.13 -5.55
C ASN A 171 -10.18 6.92 -5.69
N ILE A 172 -9.98 6.19 -4.59
CA ILE A 172 -9.29 4.90 -4.63
C ILE A 172 -10.29 3.81 -4.35
N VAL A 173 -10.44 2.89 -5.29
CA VAL A 173 -11.28 1.71 -5.16
C VAL A 173 -10.39 0.47 -5.18
N GLY A 174 -10.64 -0.45 -4.27
CA GLY A 174 -9.92 -1.71 -4.21
C GLY A 174 -10.81 -2.90 -3.93
N ALA A 175 -10.44 -4.06 -4.46
CA ALA A 175 -11.08 -5.34 -4.16
C ALA A 175 -10.09 -6.51 -4.32
N VAL A 176 -10.37 -7.62 -3.63
CA VAL A 176 -9.65 -8.87 -3.89
C VAL A 176 -10.03 -9.38 -5.29
N ILE A 177 -9.03 -9.73 -6.09
CA ILE A 177 -9.22 -10.27 -7.43
C ILE A 177 -8.82 -11.75 -7.53
N TRP A 178 -7.94 -12.22 -6.64
CA TRP A 178 -7.49 -13.62 -6.65
C TRP A 178 -7.06 -14.08 -5.27
N VAL A 179 -7.24 -15.38 -5.01
CA VAL A 179 -6.90 -16.02 -3.74
C VAL A 179 -6.17 -17.35 -3.96
N GLY A 180 -5.04 -17.52 -3.29
CA GLY A 180 -4.26 -18.75 -3.25
C GLY A 180 -4.60 -19.64 -2.05
N ARG A 181 -3.59 -20.31 -1.48
CA ARG A 181 -3.75 -21.05 -0.22
C ARG A 181 -3.76 -20.11 0.98
N SER A 182 -2.75 -19.26 1.07
CA SER A 182 -2.53 -18.32 2.18
C SER A 182 -2.16 -16.93 1.67
N SER A 183 -2.41 -16.67 0.39
CA SER A 183 -2.04 -15.45 -0.31
C SER A 183 -3.27 -14.86 -0.98
N ILE A 184 -3.35 -13.53 -1.01
CA ILE A 184 -4.47 -12.79 -1.55
C ILE A 184 -3.90 -11.69 -2.43
N GLU A 185 -4.42 -11.57 -3.65
CA GLU A 185 -4.07 -10.50 -4.59
C GLU A 185 -5.21 -9.49 -4.65
N ILE A 186 -4.88 -8.22 -4.42
CA ILE A 186 -5.80 -7.09 -4.33
C ILE A 186 -5.42 -6.11 -5.43
N GLN A 187 -6.39 -5.76 -6.27
CA GLN A 187 -6.23 -4.68 -7.24
C GLN A 187 -6.79 -3.39 -6.65
N LEU A 188 -6.03 -2.31 -6.80
CA LEU A 188 -6.42 -0.95 -6.48
C LEU A 188 -6.39 -0.12 -7.76
N GLU A 189 -7.44 0.65 -7.98
CA GLU A 189 -7.55 1.64 -9.05
C GLU A 189 -7.76 3.01 -8.41
N VAL A 190 -6.91 3.96 -8.79
CA VAL A 190 -7.07 5.38 -8.46
C VAL A 190 -7.72 6.05 -9.65
N THR A 191 -8.81 6.75 -9.40
CA THR A 191 -9.61 7.44 -10.40
C THR A 191 -9.71 8.92 -10.06
N GLN A 192 -9.64 9.75 -11.10
CA GLN A 192 -9.97 11.17 -11.04
C GLN A 192 -10.91 11.47 -12.19
N SER A 193 -12.00 12.19 -11.89
CA SER A 193 -12.92 12.63 -12.94
C SER A 193 -12.26 13.74 -13.76
N SER A 194 -12.10 13.51 -15.06
CA SER A 194 -11.87 14.59 -16.00
C SER A 194 -13.16 15.42 -16.11
N LYS A 195 -13.04 16.74 -16.25
CA LYS A 195 -14.19 17.64 -16.47
C LYS A 195 -14.87 17.44 -17.83
N GLU A 196 -14.39 16.53 -18.67
CA GLU A 196 -14.95 16.24 -19.99
C GLU A 196 -15.48 14.80 -20.01
N GLY A 197 -16.78 14.66 -20.30
CA GLY A 197 -17.57 13.44 -20.12
C GLY A 197 -17.22 12.28 -21.04
N SER A 198 -16.11 11.59 -20.78
CA SER A 198 -15.78 10.29 -21.37
C SER A 198 -15.87 9.15 -20.34
N ASP A 199 -15.99 7.93 -20.87
CA ASP A 199 -16.29 6.67 -20.19
C ASP A 199 -15.53 6.42 -18.88
N ASN A 200 -16.18 5.71 -17.95
CA ASN A 200 -15.69 5.38 -16.62
C ASN A 200 -14.29 4.72 -16.61
N SER A 201 -13.90 3.99 -17.66
CA SER A 201 -12.58 3.35 -17.78
C SER A 201 -11.44 4.32 -18.07
N ASP A 202 -11.74 5.48 -18.67
CA ASP A 202 -10.76 6.50 -19.03
C ASP A 202 -10.40 7.40 -17.82
N SER A 203 -11.09 7.23 -16.69
CA SER A 203 -10.82 7.98 -15.45
C SER A 203 -9.69 7.40 -14.59
N VAL A 204 -9.18 6.20 -14.92
CA VAL A 204 -8.17 5.51 -14.11
C VAL A 204 -6.81 6.17 -14.31
N ALA A 205 -6.34 6.86 -13.28
CA ALA A 205 -5.06 7.56 -13.27
C ALA A 205 -3.91 6.65 -12.80
N LEU A 206 -4.15 5.73 -11.87
CA LEU A 206 -3.13 4.79 -11.37
C LEU A 206 -3.74 3.41 -11.10
N SER A 207 -2.98 2.37 -11.40
CA SER A 207 -3.35 0.98 -11.09
C SER A 207 -2.24 0.31 -10.30
N ALA A 208 -2.60 -0.46 -9.29
CA ALA A 208 -1.66 -1.18 -8.44
C ALA A 208 -2.20 -2.55 -8.02
N ASN A 209 -1.32 -3.55 -7.92
CA ASN A 209 -1.67 -4.88 -7.45
C ASN A 209 -0.82 -5.22 -6.21
N PHE A 210 -1.49 -5.50 -5.09
CA PHE A 210 -0.85 -5.83 -3.82
C PHE A 210 -1.07 -7.29 -3.49
N ILE A 211 -0.04 -7.94 -2.95
CA ILE A 211 -0.10 -9.34 -2.53
C ILE A 211 0.09 -9.40 -1.03
N PHE A 212 -0.95 -9.86 -0.34
CA PHE A 212 -0.92 -10.09 1.09
C PHE A 212 -0.79 -11.59 1.37
N VAL A 213 -0.11 -11.92 2.47
CA VAL A 213 -0.07 -13.29 2.99
C VAL A 213 -0.65 -13.36 4.38
N ALA A 214 -1.49 -14.36 4.59
CA ALA A 214 -2.08 -14.67 5.88
C ALA A 214 -1.19 -15.63 6.66
N ARG A 215 -0.96 -15.29 7.92
CA ARG A 215 -0.25 -16.13 8.88
C ARG A 215 -1.10 -16.33 10.11
N ASP A 216 -1.00 -17.50 10.73
CA ASP A 216 -1.61 -17.74 12.03
C ASP A 216 -0.88 -16.89 13.08
N SER A 217 -1.65 -16.16 13.89
CA SER A 217 -1.10 -15.18 14.83
C SER A 217 -0.34 -15.80 16.02
N LYS A 218 -0.54 -17.10 16.31
CA LYS A 218 0.17 -17.83 17.39
C LYS A 218 1.42 -18.54 16.88
N THR A 219 1.32 -19.23 15.75
CA THR A 219 2.39 -20.07 15.19
C THR A 219 3.27 -19.35 14.19
N GLY A 220 2.80 -18.24 13.61
CA GLY A 220 3.49 -17.50 12.54
C GLY A 220 3.56 -18.24 11.20
N LYS A 221 2.97 -19.43 11.08
CA LYS A 221 2.94 -20.24 9.85
C LYS A 221 1.86 -19.73 8.90
N ALA A 222 1.99 -20.09 7.62
CA ALA A 222 0.98 -19.77 6.61
C ALA A 222 -0.39 -20.35 6.99
N ALA A 223 -1.42 -19.49 6.99
CA ALA A 223 -2.79 -19.86 7.33
C ALA A 223 -3.68 -19.85 6.08
N PRO A 224 -4.65 -20.76 5.97
CA PRO A 224 -5.61 -20.75 4.87
C PRO A 224 -6.49 -19.48 4.92
N VAL A 225 -6.98 -19.04 3.75
CA VAL A 225 -7.83 -17.85 3.61
C VAL A 225 -9.13 -18.18 2.89
N ASN A 226 -10.17 -17.39 3.15
CA ASN A 226 -11.48 -17.48 2.48
C ASN A 226 -11.32 -17.46 0.95
N ARG A 227 -12.05 -18.33 0.26
CA ARG A 227 -12.03 -18.43 -1.21
C ARG A 227 -12.76 -17.25 -1.84
N ILE A 228 -12.45 -17.01 -3.12
CA ILE A 228 -13.12 -15.97 -3.90
C ILE A 228 -13.91 -16.57 -5.06
N SER A 229 -15.11 -16.06 -5.28
CA SER A 229 -15.98 -16.39 -6.41
C SER A 229 -16.31 -15.12 -7.19
N PRO A 230 -15.60 -14.83 -8.30
CA PRO A 230 -15.91 -13.73 -9.22
C PRO A 230 -17.32 -13.88 -9.82
N GLU A 231 -18.10 -12.80 -9.83
CA GLU A 231 -19.49 -12.83 -10.32
C GLU A 231 -19.59 -12.23 -11.72
N THR A 232 -18.99 -11.05 -11.91
CA THR A 232 -19.04 -10.29 -13.16
C THR A 232 -17.98 -10.74 -14.17
N GLU A 233 -18.19 -10.46 -15.45
CA GLU A 233 -17.20 -10.75 -16.50
C GLU A 233 -15.86 -10.07 -16.26
N ARG A 234 -15.86 -8.79 -15.83
CA ARG A 234 -14.64 -8.06 -15.48
C ARG A 234 -13.89 -8.73 -14.33
N GLU A 235 -14.60 -9.17 -13.29
CA GLU A 235 -13.97 -9.87 -12.15
C GLU A 235 -13.40 -11.23 -12.56
N LYS A 236 -14.07 -11.97 -13.46
CA LYS A 236 -13.55 -13.24 -13.99
C LYS A 236 -12.27 -13.04 -14.79
N LEU A 237 -12.24 -12.04 -15.66
CA LEU A 237 -11.02 -11.68 -16.41
C LEU A 237 -9.87 -11.31 -15.47
N LEU A 238 -10.12 -10.47 -14.46
CA LEU A 238 -9.11 -10.08 -13.48
C LEU A 238 -8.58 -11.29 -12.68
N PHE A 239 -9.46 -12.25 -12.36
CA PHE A 239 -9.09 -13.49 -11.68
C PHE A 239 -8.17 -14.35 -12.56
N GLU A 240 -8.50 -14.54 -13.84
CA GLU A 240 -7.71 -15.30 -14.80
C GLU A 240 -6.33 -14.67 -15.03
N GLU A 241 -6.27 -13.34 -15.19
CA GLU A 241 -5.01 -12.61 -15.33
C GLU A 241 -4.13 -12.75 -14.09
N ALA A 242 -4.72 -12.63 -12.89
CA ALA A 242 -4.00 -12.82 -11.63
C ALA A 242 -3.49 -14.26 -11.46
N GLU A 243 -4.27 -15.24 -11.86
CA GLU A 243 -3.86 -16.64 -11.87
C GLU A 243 -2.67 -16.87 -12.82
N ALA A 244 -2.71 -16.30 -14.02
CA ALA A 244 -1.61 -16.33 -14.98
C ALA A 244 -0.34 -15.68 -14.41
N ARG A 245 -0.45 -14.49 -13.79
CA ARG A 245 0.66 -13.80 -13.10
C ARG A 245 1.27 -14.69 -12.02
N ASN A 246 0.44 -15.28 -11.16
CA ASN A 246 0.91 -16.15 -10.09
C ASN A 246 1.61 -17.42 -10.62
N ASN A 247 1.10 -18.01 -11.71
CA ASN A 247 1.73 -19.15 -12.36
C ASN A 247 3.11 -18.77 -12.94
N LEU A 248 3.25 -17.58 -13.53
CA LEU A 248 4.54 -17.06 -13.98
C LEU A 248 5.52 -16.88 -12.82
N ARG A 249 5.09 -16.31 -11.69
CA ARG A 249 5.92 -16.16 -10.48
C ARG A 249 6.42 -17.52 -9.97
N LYS A 250 5.55 -18.54 -9.95
CA LYS A 250 5.94 -19.90 -9.54
C LYS A 250 6.99 -20.52 -10.48
N ARG A 251 6.86 -20.31 -11.79
CA ARG A 251 7.84 -20.78 -12.79
C ARG A 251 9.20 -20.11 -12.61
N LYS A 252 9.23 -18.78 -12.39
CA LYS A 252 10.48 -18.04 -12.10
C LYS A 252 11.17 -18.56 -10.84
N ARG A 253 10.43 -18.80 -9.76
CA ARG A 253 10.96 -19.38 -8.50
C ARG A 253 11.45 -20.83 -8.65
N GLY A 254 10.90 -21.58 -9.59
CA GLY A 254 11.25 -22.99 -9.87
C GLY A 254 12.54 -23.21 -10.65
N GLY A 255 13.34 -22.17 -10.90
CA GLY A 255 14.67 -22.28 -11.54
C GLY A 255 14.69 -22.09 -13.06
N GLY A 256 13.64 -21.50 -13.65
CA GLY A 256 13.59 -21.21 -15.09
C GLY A 256 14.65 -20.23 -15.60
N ASP A 257 15.23 -19.42 -14.71
CA ASP A 257 16.11 -18.30 -15.08
C ASP A 257 17.61 -18.64 -15.06
N LYS A 258 17.99 -19.87 -14.68
CA LYS A 258 19.41 -20.27 -14.67
C LYS A 258 20.00 -20.49 -16.07
N ARG A 259 19.20 -20.40 -17.14
CA ARG A 259 19.63 -20.75 -18.51
C ARG A 259 19.78 -19.56 -19.45
N GLU A 260 19.31 -18.37 -19.08
CA GLU A 260 19.37 -17.16 -19.93
C GLU A 260 20.49 -16.18 -19.54
N PHE A 261 21.45 -16.58 -18.69
CA PHE A 261 22.76 -15.90 -18.65
C PHE A 261 23.58 -16.30 -19.88
N GLU A 262 23.05 -16.05 -21.07
CA GLU A 262 23.72 -16.31 -22.33
C GLU A 262 24.80 -15.24 -22.58
N ASN A 263 25.87 -15.65 -23.26
CA ASN A 263 27.14 -14.94 -23.45
C ASN A 263 27.06 -13.43 -23.82
N GLY A 264 25.93 -12.94 -24.33
CA GLY A 264 25.72 -11.53 -24.67
C GLY A 264 25.68 -10.59 -23.45
N GLU A 265 25.09 -11.00 -22.33
CA GLU A 265 25.07 -10.17 -21.11
C GLU A 265 26.44 -10.10 -20.43
N VAL A 266 27.21 -11.18 -20.50
CA VAL A 266 28.59 -11.24 -19.99
C VAL A 266 29.48 -10.29 -20.78
N ASN A 267 29.40 -10.29 -22.11
CA ASN A 267 30.15 -9.37 -22.96
C ASN A 267 29.79 -7.90 -22.67
N ARG A 268 28.50 -7.61 -22.45
CA ARG A 268 28.03 -6.27 -22.07
C ARG A 268 28.58 -5.86 -20.70
N LEU A 269 28.56 -6.78 -19.73
CA LEU A 269 29.12 -6.54 -18.40
C LEU A 269 30.62 -6.29 -18.45
N GLU A 270 31.37 -7.07 -19.21
CA GLU A 270 32.81 -6.87 -19.41
C GLU A 270 33.10 -5.49 -20.02
N THR A 271 32.30 -5.07 -20.99
CA THR A 271 32.41 -3.74 -21.61
C THR A 271 32.18 -2.63 -20.57
N LEU A 272 31.11 -2.72 -19.78
CA LEU A 272 30.81 -1.77 -18.71
C LEU A 272 31.89 -1.75 -17.61
N LEU A 273 32.47 -2.91 -17.27
CA LEU A 273 33.57 -2.99 -16.31
C LEU A 273 34.85 -2.37 -16.86
N ALA A 274 35.15 -2.53 -18.14
CA ALA A 274 36.29 -1.89 -18.79
C ALA A 274 36.14 -0.36 -18.81
N GLU A 275 34.96 0.14 -19.15
CA GLU A 275 34.63 1.57 -19.08
C GLU A 275 34.78 2.11 -17.65
N GLY A 276 34.18 1.43 -16.66
CA GLY A 276 34.25 1.82 -15.26
C GLY A 276 35.67 1.82 -14.66
N ARG A 277 36.59 1.00 -15.19
CA ARG A 277 38.01 1.03 -14.78
C ARG A 277 38.70 2.32 -15.20
N ILE A 278 38.40 2.86 -16.38
CA ILE A 278 38.97 4.14 -16.84
C ILE A 278 38.59 5.24 -15.85
N PHE A 279 37.32 5.29 -15.41
CA PHE A 279 36.87 6.23 -14.38
C PHE A 279 37.62 6.10 -13.04
N CYS A 280 38.02 4.89 -12.64
CA CYS A 280 38.72 4.67 -11.37
C CYS A 280 40.23 4.94 -11.47
N ASP A 281 40.87 4.48 -12.54
CA ASP A 281 42.33 4.48 -12.68
C ASP A 281 42.84 5.75 -13.37
N MET A 282 42.07 6.29 -14.32
CA MET A 282 42.46 7.43 -15.18
C MET A 282 41.27 8.37 -15.43
N PRO A 283 40.72 9.04 -14.40
CA PRO A 283 39.49 9.83 -14.49
C PRO A 283 39.55 10.98 -15.50
N ALA A 284 40.74 11.49 -15.83
CA ALA A 284 40.91 12.54 -16.83
C ALA A 284 40.61 12.07 -18.28
N LEU A 285 40.65 10.76 -18.54
CA LEU A 285 40.36 10.14 -19.84
C LEU A 285 38.95 9.54 -19.91
N ALA A 286 38.20 9.59 -18.81
CA ALA A 286 36.86 9.04 -18.76
C ALA A 286 35.89 9.88 -19.60
N ASP A 287 34.88 9.22 -20.16
CA ASP A 287 33.84 9.90 -20.93
C ASP A 287 33.10 10.92 -20.04
N ARG A 288 32.78 12.08 -20.60
CA ARG A 288 32.08 13.16 -19.89
C ARG A 288 30.60 12.86 -19.71
N ASP A 289 30.03 12.01 -20.56
CA ASP A 289 28.60 11.69 -20.57
C ASP A 289 28.26 10.46 -19.68
N SER A 290 29.28 9.79 -19.13
CA SER A 290 29.13 8.66 -18.22
C SER A 290 29.43 9.09 -16.77
N ILE A 291 28.67 8.53 -15.82
CA ILE A 291 28.86 8.72 -14.38
C ILE A 291 28.86 7.35 -13.71
N LEU A 292 29.72 7.16 -12.71
CA LEU A 292 29.70 5.94 -11.92
C LEU A 292 28.43 5.88 -11.05
N LEU A 293 27.77 4.72 -11.04
CA LEU A 293 26.61 4.45 -10.17
C LEU A 293 26.82 4.87 -8.72
N ARG A 294 28.01 4.61 -8.16
CA ARG A 294 28.36 4.94 -6.77
C ARG A 294 28.32 6.45 -6.48
N ASP A 295 28.54 7.27 -7.50
CA ASP A 295 28.56 8.73 -7.38
C ASP A 295 27.15 9.33 -7.49
N THR A 296 26.16 8.54 -7.93
CA THR A 296 24.73 8.90 -7.91
C THR A 296 24.03 8.47 -6.61
N ARG A 297 24.75 7.83 -5.68
CA ARG A 297 24.15 7.17 -4.51
C ARG A 297 23.77 8.19 -3.43
N LEU A 298 22.53 8.14 -2.97
CA LEU A 298 22.10 8.73 -1.71
C LEU A 298 21.69 7.64 -0.71
N GLU A 299 21.91 7.90 0.57
CA GLU A 299 21.56 7.01 1.66
C GLU A 299 20.81 7.77 2.75
N ASN A 300 19.79 7.14 3.32
CA ASN A 300 19.04 7.68 4.45
C ASN A 300 18.90 6.59 5.52
N SER A 301 19.34 6.91 6.74
CA SER A 301 19.19 6.04 7.91
C SER A 301 18.08 6.57 8.79
N LEU A 302 17.10 5.73 9.09
CA LEU A 302 15.95 6.07 9.91
C LEU A 302 15.74 5.05 11.03
N ILE A 303 15.33 5.55 12.19
CA ILE A 303 14.90 4.71 13.31
C ILE A 303 13.42 4.45 13.13
N CYS A 304 13.05 3.17 13.04
CA CYS A 304 11.67 2.75 12.99
C CYS A 304 11.00 2.94 14.37
N GLN A 305 10.09 3.90 14.44
CA GLN A 305 9.41 4.33 15.66
C GLN A 305 8.12 3.52 15.92
N PRO A 306 7.69 3.42 17.20
CA PRO A 306 6.42 2.82 17.57
C PRO A 306 5.20 3.19 16.75
N GLN A 307 5.12 4.45 16.32
CA GLN A 307 4.01 5.06 15.59
C GLN A 307 3.90 4.56 14.14
N GLN A 308 4.96 3.94 13.60
CA GLN A 308 5.04 3.40 12.25
C GLN A 308 4.68 1.90 12.20
N ARG A 309 4.22 1.35 13.34
CA ARG A 309 3.81 -0.05 13.47
C ARG A 309 2.36 -0.24 13.03
N ASN A 310 2.11 -1.39 12.43
CA ASN A 310 0.77 -1.93 12.31
C ASN A 310 0.24 -2.41 13.69
N ILE A 311 -1.05 -2.76 13.73
CA ILE A 311 -1.73 -3.35 14.92
C ILE A 311 -1.05 -4.60 15.48
N HIS A 312 -0.19 -5.25 14.70
CA HIS A 312 0.56 -6.44 15.09
C HIS A 312 2.00 -6.13 15.53
N GLY A 313 2.33 -4.85 15.70
CA GLY A 313 3.62 -4.40 16.21
C GLY A 313 4.78 -4.44 15.19
N ARG A 314 4.51 -4.65 13.90
CA ARG A 314 5.51 -4.67 12.82
C ARG A 314 5.46 -3.39 12.02
N ILE A 315 6.58 -2.96 11.46
CA ILE A 315 6.63 -1.80 10.57
C ILE A 315 5.80 -2.07 9.32
N PHE A 316 5.05 -1.05 8.96
CA PHE A 316 4.10 -1.06 7.87
C PHE A 316 4.83 -1.01 6.51
N GLY A 317 4.36 -1.81 5.54
CA GLY A 317 5.00 -1.90 4.21
C GLY A 317 4.94 -0.58 3.45
N GLY A 318 3.77 0.07 3.50
CA GLY A 318 3.53 1.40 2.94
C GLY A 318 4.49 2.46 3.44
N PHE A 319 4.83 2.44 4.73
CA PHE A 319 5.80 3.38 5.31
C PHE A 319 7.21 3.19 4.69
N LEU A 320 7.64 1.94 4.51
CA LEU A 320 8.94 1.66 3.88
C LEU A 320 8.94 2.08 2.41
N MET A 321 7.86 1.83 1.67
CA MET A 321 7.72 2.26 0.28
C MET A 321 7.73 3.78 0.15
N HIS A 322 7.02 4.50 1.02
CA HIS A 322 7.04 5.95 1.08
C HIS A 322 8.47 6.48 1.26
N ARG A 323 9.21 5.96 2.25
CA ARG A 323 10.59 6.40 2.50
C ARG A 323 11.55 6.04 1.37
N ALA A 324 11.40 4.87 0.77
CA ALA A 324 12.19 4.47 -0.38
C ALA A 324 11.90 5.37 -1.59
N PHE A 325 10.64 5.72 -1.83
CA PHE A 325 10.22 6.63 -2.89
C PHE A 325 10.78 8.04 -2.69
N GLU A 326 10.67 8.62 -1.50
CA GLU A 326 11.22 9.95 -1.20
C GLU A 326 12.74 10.01 -1.43
N LEU A 327 13.46 8.94 -1.06
CA LEU A 327 14.90 8.84 -1.30
C LEU A 327 15.20 8.73 -2.80
N ALA A 328 14.49 7.85 -3.53
CA ALA A 328 14.68 7.67 -4.97
C ALA A 328 14.36 8.95 -5.76
N PHE A 329 13.28 9.65 -5.41
CA PHE A 329 12.92 10.93 -6.00
C PHE A 329 14.00 11.99 -5.74
N SER A 330 14.52 12.07 -4.51
CA SER A 330 15.60 12.99 -4.16
C SER A 330 16.89 12.68 -4.94
N THR A 331 17.21 11.40 -5.11
CA THR A 331 18.36 10.95 -5.92
C THR A 331 18.19 11.34 -7.38
N ALA A 332 17.02 11.13 -7.96
CA ALA A 332 16.72 11.51 -9.34
C ALA A 332 16.77 13.03 -9.53
N TYR A 333 16.21 13.81 -8.60
CA TYR A 333 16.26 15.27 -8.62
C TYR A 333 17.70 15.80 -8.55
N ALA A 334 18.51 15.25 -7.62
CA ALA A 334 19.91 15.64 -7.47
C ALA A 334 20.77 15.27 -8.69
N PHE A 335 20.48 14.13 -9.32
CA PHE A 335 21.17 13.67 -10.52
C PHE A 335 20.79 14.48 -11.77
N ALA A 336 19.49 14.65 -12.04
CA ALA A 336 19.01 15.29 -13.25
C ALA A 336 19.02 16.83 -13.19
N GLY A 337 19.00 17.42 -11.99
CA GLY A 337 18.85 18.87 -11.80
C GLY A 337 17.47 19.41 -12.21
N LEU A 338 16.50 18.53 -12.44
CA LEU A 338 15.13 18.83 -12.84
C LEU A 338 14.15 17.99 -12.00
N VAL A 339 12.92 18.47 -11.87
CA VAL A 339 11.86 17.78 -11.11
C VAL A 339 11.53 16.44 -11.79
N PRO A 340 11.77 15.29 -11.13
CA PRO A 340 11.42 13.99 -11.68
C PRO A 340 9.91 13.83 -11.78
N TYR A 341 9.45 13.22 -12.87
CA TYR A 341 8.06 12.81 -13.01
C TYR A 341 7.91 11.32 -12.67
N PHE A 342 6.94 10.98 -11.82
CA PHE A 342 6.68 9.59 -11.47
C PHE A 342 5.97 8.86 -12.61
N LEU A 343 6.53 7.71 -13.03
CA LEU A 343 5.91 6.85 -14.05
C LEU A 343 5.38 5.54 -13.44
N GLU A 344 6.26 4.82 -12.76
CA GLU A 344 5.94 3.50 -12.23
C GLU A 344 6.84 3.10 -11.06
N VAL A 345 6.33 2.18 -10.24
CA VAL A 345 7.14 1.38 -9.32
C VAL A 345 7.10 -0.05 -9.86
N ASP A 346 8.27 -0.63 -10.11
CA ASP A 346 8.37 -2.03 -10.50
C ASP A 346 8.11 -2.97 -9.30
N HIS A 347 8.22 -4.28 -9.49
CA HIS A 347 7.93 -5.27 -8.45
C HIS A 347 8.75 -5.05 -7.16
N VAL A 348 8.08 -5.03 -6.01
CA VAL A 348 8.67 -4.87 -4.68
C VAL A 348 8.39 -6.11 -3.83
N ASP A 349 9.45 -6.75 -3.30
CA ASP A 349 9.34 -7.91 -2.41
C ASP A 349 9.68 -7.55 -0.95
N PHE A 350 8.81 -7.91 0.00
CA PHE A 350 9.06 -7.79 1.43
C PHE A 350 9.60 -9.11 2.00
N LEU A 351 10.91 -9.28 1.93
CA LEU A 351 11.58 -10.53 2.28
C LEU A 351 11.48 -10.90 3.78
N ARG A 352 11.52 -9.89 4.65
CA ARG A 352 11.53 -10.09 6.10
C ARG A 352 10.66 -9.05 6.81
N PRO A 353 9.94 -9.44 7.87
CA PRO A 353 9.24 -8.47 8.70
C PRO A 353 10.24 -7.57 9.43
N VAL A 354 9.92 -6.29 9.54
CA VAL A 354 10.70 -5.31 10.29
C VAL A 354 10.01 -5.04 11.63
N SER A 355 10.69 -5.31 12.74
CA SER A 355 10.20 -5.08 14.11
C SER A 355 10.88 -3.87 14.75
N THR A 356 10.18 -3.14 15.61
CA THR A 356 10.79 -2.04 16.38
C THR A 356 11.43 -2.52 17.69
N PRO A 357 12.48 -1.86 18.19
CA PRO A 357 13.26 -0.82 17.52
C PRO A 357 14.24 -1.43 16.52
N LEU A 358 14.29 -0.91 15.30
CA LEU A 358 15.31 -1.26 14.30
C LEU A 358 15.72 0.00 13.54
N THR A 359 17.02 0.18 13.36
CA THR A 359 17.55 1.16 12.41
C THR A 359 17.48 0.56 11.02
N SER A 360 16.79 1.24 10.10
CA SER A 360 16.73 0.87 8.69
C SER A 360 17.58 1.85 7.89
N SER A 361 18.47 1.33 7.05
CA SER A 361 19.17 2.13 6.04
C SER A 361 18.51 1.87 4.68
N LEU A 362 18.19 2.95 3.98
CA LEU A 362 17.69 2.97 2.61
C LEU A 362 18.77 3.58 1.73
N ILE A 363 19.01 2.97 0.58
CA ILE A 363 20.01 3.40 -0.39
C ILE A 363 19.31 3.51 -1.74
N ALA A 364 19.51 4.61 -2.45
CA ALA A 364 19.05 4.80 -3.82
C ALA A 364 20.21 5.24 -4.72
N SER A 365 20.21 4.78 -5.97
CA SER A 365 21.20 5.09 -7.00
C SER A 365 20.53 5.05 -8.37
N ILE A 366 21.02 5.84 -9.33
CA ILE A 366 20.51 5.85 -10.70
C ILE A 366 21.10 4.66 -11.46
N THR A 367 20.24 3.77 -11.93
CA THR A 367 20.67 2.54 -12.61
C THR A 367 20.99 2.74 -14.08
N HIS A 368 20.22 3.59 -14.76
CA HIS A 368 20.51 4.06 -16.12
C HIS A 368 19.82 5.42 -16.36
N SER A 369 20.36 6.22 -17.30
CA SER A 369 19.69 7.37 -17.93
C SER A 369 19.72 7.24 -19.46
N HIS A 370 18.78 7.88 -20.18
CA HIS A 370 18.68 7.87 -21.65
C HIS A 370 18.88 9.26 -22.21
#